data_AF-A0AAV4YCQ5-F1
#
_entry.id   AF-A0AAV4YCQ5-F1
#
_cell.length_a   1.000
_cell.length_b   1.000
_cell.length_c   1.000
_cell.angle_alpha   90.00
_cell.angle_beta   90.00
_cell.angle_gamma   90.00
#
_symmetry.space_group_name_H-M   'P 1'
#
loop_
_entity.id
_entity.type
_entity.pdbx_description
1 polymer ?
#
loop_
_entity_poly.entity_id
_entity_poly.type
_entity_poly.pdbx_seq_one_letter_code
_entity_poly.pdbx_strand_id
1 'polypeptide(L)'
;MIESLKTFQVLLCYDLAYNIFLELFPTFIKQMDFCLCLNMHERAYHIQDFEYATHLFKSLEAVATAKQDLSNSSSAAMNVIFKKALMCLEKWLFQFPQDKYNDHGMMLLSAVMNFVSMYYEKWHEELICKAKEPCSEVKEAFKNYLVPCIKSKIFKNLLEKLESYSLLLDSNKSGNARDSKTIISLGSILWKNDIVPLLSENSPMPLLLAIFQFCIVQKQIFNDIDNECLEELLQDKAVMKYLKTSLLISSDYLFWYKIATSILPTFRSPQEYFIEEIFEIIIFNRTFLLGNEAYEEILSKLPVIAKCYTACILDSEALFHSRNVVSRSSEVTSIASLCNSPFILSLDWCYKPIVKQYHNSKQSVNNRDLNPDINLQLTSSLQWIYMCHALHLPILKEIPSAVDFSYICMVFLLNEDFFEFQISKHFYKYFDDMYNELLNQFEAVSYGDQLFGNFILFPLQQCYPSRWKKLLFTEYSQILQFLRVPLLEIFVSIKNYLEPSEKTLN
;
A
#
# COMPACT_ATOMS: atom_id res chain seq x y z
N MET A 1 -33.14 -11.67 1.79
CA MET A 1 -32.94 -11.15 0.42
C MET A 1 -31.69 -10.28 0.34
N ILE A 2 -31.52 -9.27 1.20
CA ILE A 2 -30.32 -8.40 1.25
C ILE A 2 -29.03 -9.21 1.45
N GLU A 3 -28.98 -10.13 2.43
CA GLU A 3 -27.80 -11.00 2.64
C GLU A 3 -27.48 -11.88 1.43
N SER A 4 -28.50 -12.29 0.68
CA SER A 4 -28.32 -13.04 -0.57
C SER A 4 -27.67 -12.17 -1.64
N LEU A 5 -28.07 -10.90 -1.76
CA LEU A 5 -27.42 -9.94 -2.66
C LEU A 5 -25.99 -9.61 -2.21
N LYS A 6 -25.72 -9.46 -0.90
CA LYS A 6 -24.36 -9.28 -0.39
C LYS A 6 -23.47 -10.46 -0.75
N THR A 7 -23.97 -11.67 -0.52
CA THR A 7 -23.25 -12.90 -0.90
C THR A 7 -23.04 -12.97 -2.40
N PHE A 8 -24.07 -12.65 -3.19
CA PHE A 8 -23.99 -12.64 -4.64
C PHE A 8 -23.01 -11.60 -5.17
N GLN A 9 -23.00 -10.39 -4.61
CA GLN A 9 -22.03 -9.34 -4.90
C GLN A 9 -20.61 -9.84 -4.67
N VAL A 10 -20.34 -10.47 -3.52
CA VAL A 10 -19.01 -11.04 -3.23
C VAL A 10 -18.64 -12.08 -4.30
N LEU A 11 -19.54 -13.01 -4.63
CA LEU A 11 -19.30 -14.01 -5.66
C LEU A 11 -19.04 -13.39 -7.04
N LEU A 12 -19.75 -12.32 -7.39
CA LEU A 12 -19.56 -11.57 -8.63
C LEU A 12 -18.23 -10.82 -8.66
N CYS A 13 -17.80 -10.20 -7.56
CA CYS A 13 -16.50 -9.55 -7.46
C CYS A 13 -15.32 -10.52 -7.68
N TYR A 14 -15.55 -11.82 -7.52
CA TYR A 14 -14.59 -12.89 -7.80
C TYR A 14 -14.90 -13.66 -9.09
N ASP A 15 -15.77 -13.14 -9.96
CA ASP A 15 -16.18 -13.74 -11.24
C ASP A 15 -16.85 -15.14 -11.12
N LEU A 16 -17.29 -15.55 -9.93
CA LEU A 16 -17.84 -16.89 -9.66
C LEU A 16 -19.31 -17.04 -10.03
N ALA A 17 -20.03 -15.93 -10.26
CA ALA A 17 -21.49 -15.92 -10.40
C ALA A 17 -21.99 -15.22 -11.68
N TYR A 18 -21.11 -14.92 -12.65
CA TYR A 18 -21.48 -14.18 -13.86
C TYR A 18 -22.52 -14.91 -14.73
N ASN A 19 -22.37 -16.22 -14.94
CA ASN A 19 -23.33 -17.01 -15.71
C ASN A 19 -24.72 -17.02 -15.05
N ILE A 20 -24.76 -17.07 -13.72
CA ILE A 20 -26.01 -17.01 -12.94
C ILE A 20 -26.64 -15.62 -13.09
N PHE A 21 -25.84 -14.55 -13.15
CA PHE A 21 -26.35 -13.22 -13.46
C PHE A 21 -27.03 -13.15 -14.83
N LEU A 22 -26.45 -13.74 -15.87
CA LEU A 22 -27.07 -13.77 -17.21
C LEU A 22 -28.40 -14.52 -17.22
N GLU A 23 -28.50 -15.64 -16.50
CA GLU A 23 -29.76 -16.39 -16.34
C GLU A 23 -30.81 -15.58 -15.56
N LEU A 24 -30.38 -14.84 -14.54
CA LEU A 24 -31.25 -14.00 -13.71
C LEU A 24 -31.48 -12.60 -14.28
N PHE A 25 -30.93 -12.27 -15.45
CA PHE A 25 -30.99 -10.93 -16.04
C PHE A 25 -32.42 -10.34 -16.09
N PRO A 26 -33.47 -11.08 -16.53
CA PRO A 26 -34.83 -10.54 -16.54
C PRO A 26 -35.33 -10.19 -15.13
N THR A 27 -34.84 -10.90 -14.11
CA THR A 27 -35.15 -10.61 -12.71
C THR A 27 -34.47 -9.31 -12.28
N PHE A 28 -33.18 -9.13 -12.57
CA PHE A 28 -32.46 -7.88 -12.28
C PHE A 28 -33.16 -6.67 -12.90
N ILE A 29 -33.59 -6.76 -14.16
CA ILE A 29 -34.33 -5.69 -14.83
C ILE A 29 -35.62 -5.33 -14.08
N LYS A 30 -36.42 -6.33 -13.66
CA LYS A 30 -37.64 -6.08 -12.86
C LYS A 30 -37.34 -5.46 -11.51
N GLN A 31 -36.23 -5.86 -10.88
CA GLN A 31 -35.80 -5.29 -9.60
C GLN A 31 -35.33 -3.84 -9.76
N MET A 32 -34.74 -3.47 -10.90
CA MET A 32 -34.44 -2.07 -11.20
C MET A 32 -35.70 -1.22 -11.40
N ASP A 33 -36.79 -1.79 -11.94
CA ASP A 33 -38.08 -1.09 -12.01
C ASP A 33 -38.61 -0.76 -10.61
N PHE A 34 -38.42 -1.66 -9.65
CA PHE A 34 -38.69 -1.36 -8.24
C PHE A 34 -37.79 -0.24 -7.71
N CYS A 35 -36.47 -0.28 -8.01
CA CYS A 35 -35.56 0.80 -7.61
C CYS A 35 -36.01 2.16 -8.16
N LEU A 36 -36.48 2.22 -9.41
CA LEU A 36 -37.02 3.45 -10.00
C LEU A 36 -38.23 4.01 -9.25
N CYS A 37 -38.99 3.18 -8.53
CA CYS A 37 -40.10 3.66 -7.68
C CYS A 37 -39.60 4.34 -6.39
N LEU A 38 -38.39 4.05 -5.91
CA LEU A 38 -37.87 4.60 -4.66
C LEU A 38 -37.68 6.11 -4.74
N ASN A 39 -38.20 6.81 -3.74
CA ASN A 39 -38.12 8.25 -3.62
C ASN A 39 -37.19 8.65 -2.47
N MET A 40 -36.14 9.42 -2.78
CA MET A 40 -35.15 9.88 -1.79
C MET A 40 -35.75 10.72 -0.66
N HIS A 41 -36.96 11.27 -0.85
CA HIS A 41 -37.67 12.11 0.11
C HIS A 41 -38.54 11.32 1.12
N GLU A 42 -38.79 10.04 0.89
CA GLU A 42 -39.60 9.21 1.80
C GLU A 42 -38.79 8.78 3.04
N ARG A 43 -39.35 8.99 4.25
CA ARG A 43 -38.67 8.70 5.53
C ARG A 43 -38.97 7.29 6.08
N ALA A 44 -37.96 6.74 6.76
CA ALA A 44 -37.94 5.69 7.80
C ALA A 44 -38.60 4.31 7.56
N TYR A 45 -39.68 4.19 6.79
CA TYR A 45 -40.41 2.91 6.61
C TYR A 45 -39.83 2.00 5.51
N HIS A 46 -38.87 2.51 4.73
CA HIS A 46 -38.30 1.84 3.55
C HIS A 46 -36.78 1.61 3.65
N ILE A 47 -36.20 1.61 4.86
CA ILE A 47 -34.73 1.44 5.05
C ILE A 47 -34.22 0.18 4.33
N GLN A 48 -34.92 -0.94 4.49
CA GLN A 48 -34.58 -2.21 3.85
C GLN A 48 -34.65 -2.13 2.32
N ASP A 49 -35.52 -1.29 1.77
CA ASP A 49 -35.67 -1.12 0.32
C ASP A 49 -34.49 -0.33 -0.26
N PHE A 50 -34.01 0.70 0.44
CA PHE A 50 -32.79 1.42 0.07
C PHE A 50 -31.55 0.54 0.20
N GLU A 51 -31.43 -0.25 1.27
CA GLU A 51 -30.33 -1.21 1.43
C GLU A 51 -30.34 -2.26 0.32
N TYR A 52 -31.52 -2.81 0.01
CA TYR A 52 -31.71 -3.76 -1.07
C TYR A 52 -31.28 -3.16 -2.41
N ALA A 53 -31.77 -1.97 -2.75
CA ALA A 53 -31.40 -1.28 -3.98
C ALA A 53 -29.90 -0.97 -4.03
N THR A 54 -29.30 -0.55 -2.91
CA THR A 54 -27.86 -0.27 -2.81
C THR A 54 -27.05 -1.52 -3.14
N HIS A 55 -27.40 -2.67 -2.56
CA HIS A 55 -26.72 -3.93 -2.85
C HIS A 55 -27.01 -4.49 -4.24
N LEU A 56 -28.18 -4.17 -4.81
CA LEU A 56 -28.48 -4.47 -6.21
C LEU A 56 -27.50 -3.74 -7.13
N PHE A 57 -27.35 -2.42 -6.97
CA PHE A 57 -26.41 -1.63 -7.79
C PHE A 57 -24.95 -2.02 -7.55
N LYS A 58 -24.56 -2.34 -6.32
CA LYS A 58 -23.21 -2.91 -6.05
C LYS A 58 -22.99 -4.27 -6.73
N SER A 59 -24.03 -5.09 -6.85
CA SER A 59 -23.95 -6.34 -7.61
C SER A 59 -23.80 -6.05 -9.12
N LEU A 60 -24.53 -5.07 -9.64
CA LEU A 60 -24.38 -4.63 -11.04
C LEU A 60 -23.00 -4.02 -11.31
N GLU A 61 -22.44 -3.28 -10.36
CA GLU A 61 -21.06 -2.79 -10.39
C GLU A 61 -20.07 -3.95 -10.46
N ALA A 62 -20.25 -4.97 -9.62
CA ALA A 62 -19.42 -6.18 -9.65
C ALA A 62 -19.53 -6.93 -11.00
N VAL A 63 -20.71 -6.96 -11.62
CA VAL A 63 -20.90 -7.50 -12.98
C VAL A 63 -20.15 -6.66 -14.01
N ALA A 64 -20.21 -5.32 -13.91
CA ALA A 64 -19.49 -4.43 -14.82
C ALA A 64 -17.95 -4.55 -14.66
N THR A 65 -17.45 -4.98 -13.51
CA THR A 65 -16.01 -5.28 -13.33
C THR A 65 -15.57 -6.64 -13.90
N ALA A 66 -16.50 -7.56 -14.15
CA ALA A 66 -16.19 -8.94 -14.49
C ALA A 66 -15.59 -9.09 -15.89
N LYS A 67 -14.54 -9.92 -16.02
CA LYS A 67 -13.81 -10.16 -17.29
C LYS A 67 -14.34 -11.42 -17.98
N GLN A 68 -15.26 -11.27 -18.94
CA GLN A 68 -15.58 -12.36 -19.87
C GLN A 68 -15.75 -11.84 -21.28
N ASP A 69 -15.23 -12.60 -22.27
CA ASP A 69 -15.44 -12.37 -23.70
C ASP A 69 -16.94 -12.40 -24.02
N LEU A 70 -17.45 -11.30 -24.55
CA LEU A 70 -18.89 -11.11 -24.68
C LEU A 70 -19.41 -11.62 -26.02
N SER A 71 -20.43 -12.46 -25.92
CA SER A 71 -21.42 -12.64 -26.99
C SER A 71 -22.16 -11.31 -27.24
N ASN A 72 -22.62 -11.08 -28.48
CA ASN A 72 -23.45 -9.89 -28.80
C ASN A 72 -24.69 -9.75 -27.90
N SER A 73 -25.20 -10.84 -27.33
CA SER A 73 -26.37 -10.84 -26.43
C SER A 73 -26.10 -10.26 -25.05
N SER A 74 -24.89 -10.43 -24.49
CA SER A 74 -24.55 -9.96 -23.14
C SER A 74 -24.24 -8.45 -23.13
N SER A 75 -23.65 -7.92 -24.20
CA SER A 75 -23.50 -6.46 -24.40
C SER A 75 -24.86 -5.75 -24.53
N ALA A 76 -25.81 -6.35 -25.26
CA ALA A 76 -27.16 -5.80 -25.37
C ALA A 76 -27.90 -5.79 -24.02
N ALA A 77 -27.76 -6.85 -23.22
CA ALA A 77 -28.34 -6.95 -21.87
C ALA A 77 -27.78 -5.87 -20.93
N MET A 78 -26.45 -5.73 -20.89
CA MET A 78 -25.76 -4.73 -20.08
C MET A 78 -26.12 -3.29 -20.45
N ASN A 79 -26.36 -3.01 -21.73
CA ASN A 79 -26.88 -1.70 -22.18
C ASN A 79 -28.26 -1.36 -21.62
N VAL A 80 -29.16 -2.33 -21.51
CA VAL A 80 -30.50 -2.09 -20.95
C VAL A 80 -30.41 -1.76 -19.46
N ILE A 81 -29.53 -2.45 -18.73
CA ILE A 81 -29.25 -2.14 -17.32
C ILE A 81 -28.66 -0.76 -17.20
N PHE A 82 -27.66 -0.43 -18.02
CA PHE A 82 -27.01 0.87 -18.01
C PHE A 82 -28.03 2.01 -18.21
N LYS A 83 -28.90 1.91 -19.23
CA LYS A 83 -29.93 2.93 -19.47
C LYS A 83 -30.89 3.09 -18.29
N LYS A 84 -31.31 2.00 -17.66
CA LYS A 84 -32.17 2.05 -16.46
C LYS A 84 -31.44 2.64 -15.26
N ALA A 85 -30.15 2.33 -15.09
CA ALA A 85 -29.33 2.90 -14.03
C ALA A 85 -29.15 4.40 -14.23
N LEU A 86 -28.97 4.85 -15.47
CA LEU A 86 -28.87 6.27 -15.79
C LEU A 86 -30.17 7.02 -15.45
N MET A 87 -31.33 6.45 -15.80
CA MET A 87 -32.63 7.02 -15.38
C MET A 87 -32.76 7.12 -13.86
N CYS A 88 -32.29 6.11 -13.11
CA CYS A 88 -32.26 6.15 -11.65
C CYS A 88 -31.33 7.28 -11.15
N LEU A 89 -30.14 7.38 -11.74
CA LEU A 89 -29.13 8.38 -11.39
C LEU A 89 -29.66 9.80 -11.61
N GLU A 90 -30.23 10.10 -12.77
CA GLU A 90 -30.81 11.40 -13.09
C GLU A 90 -31.93 11.77 -12.11
N LYS A 91 -32.84 10.82 -11.85
CA LYS A 91 -33.93 11.02 -10.86
C LYS A 91 -33.36 11.38 -9.49
N TRP A 92 -32.40 10.61 -8.98
CA TRP A 92 -31.90 10.81 -7.63
C TRP A 92 -30.97 12.02 -7.49
N LEU A 93 -30.17 12.34 -8.52
CA LEU A 93 -29.43 13.59 -8.57
C LEU A 93 -30.36 14.81 -8.64
N PHE A 94 -31.52 14.70 -9.30
CA PHE A 94 -32.53 15.76 -9.28
C PHE A 94 -33.20 15.91 -7.91
N GLN A 95 -33.47 14.80 -7.23
CA GLN A 95 -34.13 14.80 -5.91
C GLN A 95 -33.21 15.27 -4.78
N PHE A 96 -31.91 14.96 -4.85
CA PHE A 96 -30.95 15.20 -3.78
C PHE A 96 -30.86 16.67 -3.32
N PRO A 97 -30.88 17.69 -4.22
CA PRO A 97 -30.85 19.11 -3.83
C PRO A 97 -32.11 19.66 -3.17
N GLN A 98 -33.23 18.93 -3.18
CA GLN A 98 -34.56 19.50 -2.92
C GLN A 98 -35.07 19.34 -1.49
N ASP A 99 -34.56 18.37 -0.71
CA ASP A 99 -35.07 18.08 0.65
C ASP A 99 -33.95 17.57 1.59
N LYS A 100 -34.24 17.34 2.87
CA LYS A 100 -33.31 16.65 3.79
C LYS A 100 -32.96 15.26 3.23
N TYR A 101 -31.68 15.00 3.07
CA TYR A 101 -31.19 13.71 2.57
C TYR A 101 -31.40 12.60 3.61
N ASN A 102 -31.71 11.41 3.10
CA ASN A 102 -31.68 10.15 3.83
C ASN A 102 -30.31 9.50 3.64
N ASP A 103 -29.63 9.08 4.71
CA ASP A 103 -28.30 8.46 4.65
C ASP A 103 -28.28 7.20 3.77
N HIS A 104 -29.36 6.40 3.82
CA HIS A 104 -29.51 5.21 2.96
C HIS A 104 -29.72 5.60 1.49
N GLY A 105 -30.40 6.72 1.25
CA GLY A 105 -30.53 7.30 -0.08
C GLY A 105 -29.17 7.78 -0.62
N MET A 106 -28.34 8.37 0.23
CA MET A 106 -26.97 8.77 -0.13
C MET A 106 -26.11 7.56 -0.50
N MET A 107 -26.21 6.46 0.25
CA MET A 107 -25.53 5.20 -0.09
C MET A 107 -26.02 4.61 -1.42
N LEU A 108 -27.32 4.68 -1.69
CA LEU A 108 -27.91 4.25 -2.96
C LEU A 108 -27.39 5.10 -4.13
N LEU A 109 -27.42 6.42 -3.99
CA LEU A 109 -26.89 7.35 -4.99
C LEU A 109 -25.41 7.08 -5.28
N SER A 110 -24.60 6.88 -4.22
CA SER A 110 -23.19 6.50 -4.34
C SER A 110 -23.00 5.18 -5.11
N ALA A 111 -23.76 4.13 -4.79
CA ALA A 111 -23.66 2.84 -5.47
C ALA A 111 -24.01 2.93 -6.96
N VAL A 112 -25.00 3.75 -7.32
CA VAL A 112 -25.41 3.92 -8.73
C VAL A 112 -24.39 4.72 -9.50
N MET A 113 -23.84 5.79 -8.90
CA MET A 113 -22.75 6.55 -9.49
C MET A 113 -21.51 5.68 -9.72
N ASN A 114 -21.15 4.80 -8.79
CA ASN A 114 -20.05 3.86 -8.96
C ASN A 114 -20.32 2.87 -10.09
N PHE A 115 -21.52 2.28 -10.16
CA PHE A 115 -21.91 1.41 -11.27
C PHE A 115 -21.78 2.11 -12.63
N VAL A 116 -22.35 3.32 -12.76
CA VAL A 116 -22.29 4.08 -14.03
C VAL A 116 -20.83 4.42 -14.37
N SER A 117 -20.03 4.86 -13.39
CA SER A 117 -18.60 5.14 -13.57
C SER A 117 -17.83 3.92 -14.06
N MET A 118 -18.03 2.77 -13.41
CA MET A 118 -17.35 1.52 -13.72
C MET A 118 -17.77 0.97 -15.09
N TYR A 119 -19.06 1.05 -15.41
CA TYR A 119 -19.59 0.69 -16.71
C TYR A 119 -18.88 1.45 -17.82
N TYR A 120 -18.70 2.76 -17.66
CA TYR A 120 -17.95 3.57 -18.61
C TYR A 120 -16.48 3.20 -18.69
N GLU A 121 -15.82 3.04 -17.54
CA GLU A 121 -14.39 2.71 -17.51
C GLU A 121 -14.10 1.41 -18.28
N LYS A 122 -14.96 0.39 -18.16
CA LYS A 122 -14.72 -0.94 -18.73
C LYS A 122 -15.41 -1.22 -20.08
N TRP A 123 -16.59 -0.64 -20.32
CA TRP A 123 -17.44 -1.05 -21.46
C TRP A 123 -17.54 0.01 -22.57
N HIS A 124 -16.84 1.14 -22.47
CA HIS A 124 -16.94 2.21 -23.47
C HIS A 124 -16.41 1.81 -24.87
N GLU A 125 -15.46 0.86 -24.98
CA GLU A 125 -14.87 0.45 -26.26
C GLU A 125 -15.74 -0.54 -27.06
N GLU A 126 -16.53 -1.41 -26.41
CA GLU A 126 -17.42 -2.36 -27.09
C GLU A 126 -18.79 -1.77 -27.47
N LEU A 127 -19.09 -0.56 -26.96
CA LEU A 127 -20.34 0.16 -27.18
C LEU A 127 -20.28 1.17 -28.31
N ILE A 128 -19.33 1.01 -29.23
CA ILE A 128 -19.32 1.72 -30.50
C ILE A 128 -20.52 1.24 -31.32
N CYS A 129 -21.70 1.80 -31.03
CA CYS A 129 -22.60 2.27 -32.07
C CYS A 129 -21.71 2.95 -33.12
N LYS A 130 -22.01 2.77 -34.40
CA LYS A 130 -21.16 3.12 -35.56
C LYS A 130 -20.55 4.55 -35.61
N ALA A 131 -20.83 5.43 -34.64
CA ALA A 131 -20.12 6.67 -34.39
C ALA A 131 -19.39 6.61 -33.03
N LYS A 132 -18.08 6.89 -33.05
CA LYS A 132 -17.21 7.14 -31.88
C LYS A 132 -17.64 8.41 -31.15
N GLU A 133 -18.81 8.43 -30.54
CA GLU A 133 -19.22 9.52 -29.67
C GLU A 133 -19.71 8.95 -28.33
N PRO A 134 -19.20 9.47 -27.21
CA PRO A 134 -19.64 9.03 -25.91
C PRO A 134 -21.10 9.46 -25.70
N CYS A 135 -21.90 8.61 -25.04
CA CYS A 135 -23.34 8.79 -24.96
C CYS A 135 -23.72 10.20 -24.48
N SER A 136 -24.43 10.96 -25.33
CA SER A 136 -24.89 12.32 -25.02
C SER A 136 -25.71 12.36 -23.73
N GLU A 137 -26.42 11.28 -23.43
CA GLU A 137 -27.27 11.11 -22.24
C GLU A 137 -26.47 11.27 -20.95
N VAL A 138 -25.22 10.79 -20.89
CA VAL A 138 -24.39 10.93 -19.68
C VAL A 138 -23.72 12.29 -19.58
N LYS A 139 -23.29 12.87 -20.71
CA LYS A 139 -22.89 14.29 -20.73
C LYS A 139 -24.01 15.18 -20.19
N GLU A 140 -25.24 14.92 -20.61
CA GLU A 140 -26.43 15.60 -20.12
C GLU A 140 -26.67 15.32 -18.64
N ALA A 141 -26.52 14.07 -18.18
CA ALA A 141 -26.64 13.72 -16.77
C ALA A 141 -25.65 14.52 -15.89
N PHE A 142 -24.40 14.62 -16.33
CA PHE A 142 -23.35 15.42 -15.69
C PHE A 142 -23.73 16.91 -15.63
N LYS A 143 -24.02 17.51 -16.78
CA LYS A 143 -24.23 18.96 -16.88
C LYS A 143 -25.53 19.39 -16.21
N ASN A 144 -26.61 18.63 -16.40
CA ASN A 144 -27.95 19.03 -16.00
C ASN A 144 -28.31 18.62 -14.57
N TYR A 145 -27.64 17.61 -14.00
CA TYR A 145 -28.00 17.10 -12.66
C TYR A 145 -26.83 17.06 -11.67
N LEU A 146 -25.60 16.70 -12.07
CA LEU A 146 -24.47 16.66 -11.13
C LEU A 146 -24.01 18.06 -10.72
N VAL A 147 -23.85 19.00 -11.67
CA VAL A 147 -23.43 20.38 -11.35
C VAL A 147 -24.42 21.05 -10.37
N PRO A 148 -25.76 21.01 -10.59
CA PRO A 148 -26.71 21.51 -9.59
C PRO A 148 -26.64 20.79 -8.24
N CYS A 149 -26.35 19.49 -8.24
CA CYS A 149 -26.19 18.70 -7.03
C CYS A 149 -25.03 19.22 -6.17
N ILE A 150 -23.85 19.41 -6.78
CA ILE A 150 -22.66 19.93 -6.09
C ILE A 150 -22.87 21.38 -5.61
N LYS A 151 -23.55 22.21 -6.40
CA LYS A 151 -23.85 23.61 -6.03
C LYS A 151 -24.92 23.73 -4.92
N SER A 152 -25.65 22.65 -4.63
CA SER A 152 -26.75 22.67 -3.66
C SER A 152 -26.27 22.95 -2.23
N LYS A 153 -27.14 23.60 -1.44
CA LYS A 153 -26.86 23.86 -0.01
C LYS A 153 -26.69 22.56 0.79
N ILE A 154 -27.41 21.51 0.41
CA ILE A 154 -27.36 20.20 1.06
C ILE A 154 -25.97 19.58 0.90
N PHE A 155 -25.42 19.62 -0.32
CA PHE A 155 -24.09 19.14 -0.58
C PHE A 155 -23.02 19.96 0.17
N LYS A 156 -23.15 21.28 0.20
CA LYS A 156 -22.25 22.15 0.99
C LYS A 156 -22.28 21.82 2.48
N ASN A 157 -23.45 21.56 3.05
CA ASN A 157 -23.59 21.10 4.44
C ASN A 157 -22.93 19.72 4.70
N LEU A 158 -22.86 18.84 3.69
CA LEU A 158 -22.13 17.57 3.80
C LEU A 158 -20.62 17.81 3.82
N LEU A 159 -20.12 18.73 3.00
CA LEU A 159 -18.70 19.11 2.98
C LEU A 159 -18.25 19.71 4.31
N GLU A 160 -19.10 20.48 4.98
CA GLU A 160 -18.80 21.02 6.33
C GLU A 160 -18.53 19.92 7.37
N LYS A 161 -19.08 18.71 7.17
CA LYS A 161 -18.88 17.56 8.06
C LYS A 161 -17.59 16.78 7.79
N LEU A 162 -16.85 17.08 6.72
CA LEU A 162 -15.65 16.35 6.30
C LEU A 162 -14.65 16.11 7.42
N GLU A 163 -14.37 17.14 8.23
CA GLU A 163 -13.38 17.04 9.30
C GLU A 163 -13.79 16.03 10.37
N SER A 164 -15.08 15.97 10.70
CA SER A 164 -15.61 15.07 11.75
C SER A 164 -15.64 13.59 11.35
N TYR A 165 -15.61 13.29 10.06
CA TYR A 165 -15.65 11.92 9.53
C TYR A 165 -14.31 11.47 8.94
N SER A 166 -13.28 12.31 9.02
CA SER A 166 -11.97 12.02 8.46
C SER A 166 -11.13 11.18 9.40
N LEU A 167 -10.65 10.03 8.92
CA LEU A 167 -9.62 9.25 9.60
C LEU A 167 -8.30 10.00 9.80
N LEU A 168 -7.99 10.98 8.94
CA LEU A 168 -6.73 11.71 9.00
C LEU A 168 -6.75 12.79 10.09
N LEU A 169 -7.92 13.37 10.36
CA LEU A 169 -8.10 14.41 11.37
C LEU A 169 -8.66 13.86 12.70
N ASP A 170 -9.08 12.59 12.70
CA ASP A 170 -9.55 11.92 13.91
C ASP A 170 -8.40 11.74 14.90
N SER A 171 -8.57 12.28 16.11
CA SER A 171 -7.61 12.16 17.21
C SER A 171 -7.94 11.01 18.16
N ASN A 172 -9.02 10.28 17.89
CA ASN A 172 -9.42 9.15 18.73
C ASN A 172 -8.44 8.00 18.63
N LYS A 173 -8.23 7.31 19.76
CA LYS A 173 -7.37 6.14 19.81
C LYS A 173 -8.04 4.96 19.13
N SER A 174 -7.28 4.27 18.29
CA SER A 174 -7.67 2.96 17.75
C SER A 174 -8.09 2.01 18.87
N GLY A 175 -9.17 1.25 18.62
CA GLY A 175 -9.63 0.23 19.55
C GLY A 175 -8.81 -1.05 19.55
N ASN A 176 -7.76 -1.16 18.73
CA ASN A 176 -6.90 -2.35 18.62
C ASN A 176 -6.26 -2.75 19.95
N ALA A 177 -6.17 -1.83 20.91
CA ALA A 177 -5.70 -2.13 22.26
C ALA A 177 -6.63 -3.12 23.03
N ARG A 178 -7.86 -3.37 22.55
CA ARG A 178 -8.77 -4.41 23.07
C ARG A 178 -8.59 -5.75 22.38
N ASP A 179 -7.87 -5.78 21.27
CA ASP A 179 -7.72 -6.99 20.50
C ASP A 179 -6.91 -8.01 21.28
N SER A 180 -7.34 -9.27 21.22
CA SER A 180 -6.53 -10.36 21.76
C SER A 180 -5.25 -10.49 20.92
N LYS A 181 -4.15 -10.95 21.52
CA LYS A 181 -2.88 -11.19 20.80
C LYS A 181 -3.03 -12.16 19.62
N THR A 182 -4.08 -12.97 19.62
CA THR A 182 -4.34 -14.02 18.63
C THR A 182 -5.37 -13.63 17.56
N ILE A 183 -6.26 -12.68 17.86
CA ILE A 183 -7.32 -12.23 16.95
C ILE A 183 -7.34 -10.71 17.00
N ILE A 184 -6.74 -10.13 15.96
CA ILE A 184 -6.70 -8.68 15.73
C ILE A 184 -8.01 -8.30 15.03
N SER A 185 -8.67 -7.25 15.50
CA SER A 185 -9.86 -6.71 14.85
C SER A 185 -9.45 -5.86 13.65
N LEU A 186 -10.41 -5.51 12.80
CA LEU A 186 -10.19 -4.58 11.69
C LEU A 186 -9.98 -3.12 12.15
N GLY A 187 -9.91 -2.87 13.47
CA GLY A 187 -9.79 -1.52 14.03
C GLY A 187 -10.98 -0.62 13.76
N SER A 188 -12.11 -1.18 13.32
CA SER A 188 -13.33 -0.47 12.94
C SER A 188 -14.07 0.17 14.12
N ILE A 189 -13.60 -0.06 15.35
CA ILE A 189 -14.17 0.48 16.59
C ILE A 189 -13.06 1.24 17.32
N LEU A 190 -13.33 2.49 17.69
CA LEU A 190 -12.50 3.33 18.54
C LEU A 190 -12.58 2.93 20.01
N TRP A 191 -11.57 3.33 20.79
CA TRP A 191 -11.56 3.16 22.24
C TRP A 191 -12.82 3.79 22.86
N LYS A 192 -13.59 3.01 23.65
CA LYS A 192 -14.94 3.31 24.20
C LYS A 192 -16.17 2.82 23.39
N ASN A 193 -15.97 1.93 22.42
CA ASN A 193 -17.05 1.29 21.63
C ASN A 193 -17.71 2.16 20.55
N ASP A 194 -17.13 3.32 20.23
CA ASP A 194 -17.61 4.12 19.09
C ASP A 194 -17.10 3.55 17.77
N ILE A 195 -17.93 3.59 16.72
CA ILE A 195 -17.53 3.16 15.37
C ILE A 195 -16.58 4.22 14.80
N VAL A 196 -15.57 3.78 14.05
CA VAL A 196 -14.68 4.68 13.29
C VAL A 196 -15.52 5.67 12.45
N PRO A 197 -15.26 6.98 12.52
CA PRO A 197 -16.11 7.99 11.88
C PRO A 197 -16.35 7.72 10.39
N LEU A 198 -15.32 7.30 9.65
CA LEU A 198 -15.44 6.94 8.24
C LEU A 198 -16.53 5.89 7.97
N LEU A 199 -16.69 4.91 8.87
CA LEU A 199 -17.62 3.78 8.76
C LEU A 199 -19.00 4.07 9.35
N SER A 200 -19.21 5.26 9.93
CA SER A 200 -20.51 5.65 10.45
C SER A 200 -21.52 5.85 9.31
N GLU A 201 -22.79 5.54 9.56
CA GLU A 201 -23.88 5.63 8.58
C GLU A 201 -24.04 7.06 8.02
N ASN A 202 -23.69 8.08 8.81
CA ASN A 202 -23.82 9.50 8.46
C ASN A 202 -22.59 10.06 7.73
N SER A 203 -21.60 9.21 7.43
CA SER A 203 -20.36 9.61 6.79
C SER A 203 -20.61 10.11 5.36
N PRO A 204 -20.19 11.32 4.98
CA PRO A 204 -20.32 11.81 3.60
C PRO A 204 -19.36 11.11 2.64
N MET A 205 -18.39 10.36 3.15
CA MET A 205 -17.26 9.85 2.37
C MET A 205 -17.66 8.90 1.22
N PRO A 206 -18.60 7.95 1.38
CA PRO A 206 -19.00 7.08 0.27
C PRO A 206 -19.56 7.86 -0.92
N LEU A 207 -20.37 8.90 -0.69
CA LEU A 207 -20.90 9.74 -1.75
C LEU A 207 -19.80 10.59 -2.39
N LEU A 208 -18.92 11.18 -1.59
CA LEU A 208 -17.83 12.00 -2.11
C LEU A 208 -16.86 11.20 -2.97
N LEU A 209 -16.50 9.99 -2.54
CA LEU A 209 -15.66 9.08 -3.33
C LEU A 209 -16.33 8.75 -4.67
N ALA A 210 -17.63 8.46 -4.66
CA ALA A 210 -18.38 8.19 -5.88
C ALA A 210 -18.44 9.40 -6.83
N ILE A 211 -18.63 10.62 -6.29
CA ILE A 211 -18.60 11.86 -7.09
C ILE A 211 -17.22 12.09 -7.70
N PHE A 212 -16.14 11.94 -6.93
CA PHE A 212 -14.79 12.09 -7.45
C PHE A 212 -14.47 11.06 -8.54
N GLN A 213 -14.83 9.79 -8.32
CA GLN A 213 -14.67 8.74 -9.33
C GLN A 213 -15.44 9.10 -10.61
N PHE A 214 -16.69 9.54 -10.47
CA PHE A 214 -17.52 9.93 -11.60
C PHE A 214 -16.93 11.12 -12.38
N CYS A 215 -16.38 12.12 -11.68
CA CYS A 215 -15.66 13.24 -12.32
C CYS A 215 -14.35 12.80 -13.01
N ILE A 216 -13.62 11.83 -12.45
CA ILE A 216 -12.39 11.30 -13.07
C ILE A 216 -12.74 10.58 -14.38
N VAL A 217 -13.75 9.71 -14.35
CA VAL A 217 -14.24 9.00 -15.55
C VAL A 217 -14.69 10.01 -16.62
N GLN A 218 -15.37 11.09 -16.23
CA GLN A 218 -15.74 12.16 -17.16
C GLN A 218 -14.50 12.75 -17.86
N LYS A 219 -13.47 13.11 -17.08
CA LYS A 219 -12.24 13.71 -17.61
C LYS A 219 -11.51 12.78 -18.58
N GLN A 220 -11.46 11.48 -18.27
CA GLN A 220 -10.77 10.49 -19.09
C GLN A 220 -11.49 10.24 -20.44
N ILE A 221 -12.82 10.24 -20.45
CA ILE A 221 -13.61 9.82 -21.62
C ILE A 221 -13.92 11.00 -22.55
N PHE A 222 -14.29 12.15 -21.98
CA PHE A 222 -14.86 13.23 -22.78
C PHE A 222 -13.81 14.21 -23.30
N ASN A 223 -12.57 14.17 -22.79
CA ASN A 223 -11.51 15.16 -23.08
C ASN A 223 -11.99 16.63 -22.98
N ASP A 224 -13.15 16.86 -22.38
CA ASP A 224 -13.78 18.17 -22.28
C ASP A 224 -13.03 18.95 -21.20
N ILE A 225 -12.56 20.13 -21.59
CA ILE A 225 -11.75 21.04 -20.79
C ILE A 225 -12.58 21.68 -19.66
N ASP A 226 -13.91 21.59 -19.74
CA ASP A 226 -14.85 22.15 -18.78
C ASP A 226 -14.87 21.33 -17.47
N ASN A 227 -13.86 21.56 -16.63
CA ASN A 227 -13.73 21.00 -15.28
C ASN A 227 -14.67 21.66 -14.25
N GLU A 228 -15.84 22.17 -14.66
CA GLU A 228 -16.71 22.99 -13.81
C GLU A 228 -17.05 22.31 -12.47
N CYS A 229 -17.33 21.00 -12.48
CA CYS A 229 -17.58 20.22 -11.25
C CYS A 229 -16.36 20.14 -10.33
N LEU A 230 -15.18 19.80 -10.89
CA LEU A 230 -13.96 19.66 -10.11
C LEU A 230 -13.47 21.01 -9.59
N GLU A 231 -13.61 22.06 -10.39
CA GLU A 231 -13.30 23.43 -9.99
C GLU A 231 -14.23 23.90 -8.88
N GLU A 232 -15.54 23.68 -8.97
CA GLU A 232 -16.49 24.03 -7.91
C GLU A 232 -16.19 23.26 -6.61
N LEU A 233 -15.84 21.97 -6.70
CA LEU A 233 -15.45 21.15 -5.54
C LEU A 233 -14.16 21.64 -4.90
N LEU A 234 -13.13 21.94 -5.70
CA LEU A 234 -11.83 22.39 -5.21
C LEU A 234 -11.85 23.84 -4.72
N GLN A 235 -12.75 24.68 -5.22
CA GLN A 235 -12.94 26.05 -4.74
C GLN A 235 -13.80 26.12 -3.48
N ASP A 236 -14.48 25.03 -3.10
CA ASP A 236 -15.30 25.00 -1.90
C ASP A 236 -14.45 25.24 -0.63
N LYS A 237 -14.97 26.11 0.24
CA LYS A 237 -14.26 26.54 1.45
C LYS A 237 -14.04 25.39 2.44
N ALA A 238 -15.00 24.48 2.57
CA ALA A 238 -14.89 23.35 3.49
C ALA A 238 -13.88 22.32 2.98
N VAL A 239 -13.85 22.06 1.68
CA VAL A 239 -12.83 21.21 1.04
C VAL A 239 -11.44 21.82 1.19
N MET A 240 -11.28 23.11 0.86
CA MET A 240 -9.99 23.78 1.00
C MET A 240 -9.54 23.88 2.46
N LYS A 241 -10.46 24.09 3.39
CA LYS A 241 -10.17 24.04 4.83
C LYS A 241 -9.70 22.64 5.22
N TYR A 242 -10.43 21.60 4.84
CA TYR A 242 -10.08 20.21 5.10
C TYR A 242 -8.69 19.85 4.57
N LEU A 243 -8.38 20.21 3.31
CA LEU A 243 -7.07 19.98 2.69
C LEU A 243 -5.96 20.77 3.40
N LYS A 244 -6.21 22.02 3.80
CA LYS A 244 -5.23 22.80 4.58
C LYS A 244 -5.01 22.21 5.96
N THR A 245 -6.07 21.80 6.65
CA THR A 245 -5.99 21.19 7.99
C THR A 245 -5.28 19.83 7.93
N SER A 246 -5.55 19.00 6.91
CA SER A 246 -4.84 17.73 6.72
C SER A 246 -3.36 17.97 6.43
N LEU A 247 -3.03 18.95 5.60
CA LEU A 247 -1.63 19.35 5.35
C LEU A 247 -0.95 19.89 6.63
N LEU A 248 -1.66 20.66 7.47
CA LEU A 248 -1.13 21.26 8.72
C LEU A 248 -0.92 20.25 9.85
N ILE A 249 -1.87 19.32 10.10
CA ILE A 249 -1.68 18.21 11.06
C ILE A 249 -0.48 17.34 10.64
N SER A 250 -0.24 17.27 9.34
CA SER A 250 0.82 16.46 8.75
C SER A 250 2.18 17.16 8.60
N SER A 251 2.39 18.25 9.35
CA SER A 251 3.74 18.82 9.52
C SER A 251 4.70 17.91 10.29
N ASP A 252 4.19 16.82 10.89
CA ASP A 252 5.00 15.67 11.26
C ASP A 252 5.45 14.95 9.97
N TYR A 253 6.57 15.41 9.39
CA TYR A 253 7.25 14.70 8.30
C TYR A 253 7.43 13.21 8.61
N LEU A 254 7.60 12.88 9.90
CA LEU A 254 7.68 11.52 10.40
C LEU A 254 6.38 10.71 10.23
N PHE A 255 5.20 11.33 10.25
CA PHE A 255 3.91 10.66 10.05
C PHE A 255 3.74 10.21 8.60
N TRP A 256 3.97 11.08 7.62
CA TRP A 256 3.95 10.70 6.21
C TRP A 256 5.00 9.65 5.88
N TYR A 257 6.19 9.78 6.46
CA TYR A 257 7.25 8.80 6.30
C TYR A 257 6.85 7.44 6.90
N LYS A 258 6.24 7.41 8.10
CA LYS A 258 5.67 6.18 8.69
C LYS A 258 4.61 5.56 7.79
N ILE A 259 3.66 6.35 7.30
CA ILE A 259 2.60 5.85 6.42
C ILE A 259 3.19 5.26 5.13
N ALA A 260 4.08 5.98 4.46
CA ALA A 260 4.70 5.52 3.23
C ALA A 260 5.46 4.21 3.46
N THR A 261 6.23 4.11 4.54
CA THR A 261 6.98 2.90 4.89
C THR A 261 6.10 1.72 5.25
N SER A 262 4.97 1.93 5.93
CA SER A 262 4.01 0.89 6.26
C SER A 262 3.13 0.45 5.07
N ILE A 263 2.86 1.33 4.11
CA ILE A 263 2.03 1.01 2.93
C ILE A 263 2.82 0.25 1.86
N LEU A 264 4.11 0.54 1.70
CA LEU A 264 4.94 -0.06 0.64
C LEU A 264 4.88 -1.61 0.59
N PRO A 265 4.98 -2.35 1.72
CA PRO A 265 4.86 -3.81 1.72
C PRO A 265 3.45 -4.33 1.39
N THR A 266 2.44 -3.46 1.39
CA THR A 266 1.05 -3.84 1.06
C THR A 266 0.76 -3.81 -0.43
N PHE A 267 1.63 -3.19 -1.23
CA PHE A 267 1.42 -3.06 -2.66
C PHE A 267 1.59 -4.40 -3.41
N ARG A 268 0.74 -4.58 -4.41
CA ARG A 268 0.63 -5.81 -5.22
C ARG A 268 0.85 -5.50 -6.70
N SER A 269 1.14 -6.51 -7.51
CA SER A 269 1.68 -6.40 -8.87
C SER A 269 1.00 -5.48 -9.93
N PRO A 270 -0.24 -4.92 -9.79
CA PRO A 270 -0.62 -3.78 -10.65
C PRO A 270 -0.18 -2.40 -10.11
N GLN A 271 0.27 -2.29 -8.87
CA GLN A 271 0.57 -1.04 -8.15
C GLN A 271 2.07 -0.67 -8.16
N GLU A 272 2.88 -1.34 -8.97
CA GLU A 272 4.35 -1.16 -9.01
C GLU A 272 4.76 0.28 -9.33
N TYR A 273 3.98 0.99 -10.15
CA TYR A 273 4.24 2.40 -10.48
C TYR A 273 4.15 3.35 -9.28
N PHE A 274 3.29 3.04 -8.28
CA PHE A 274 3.18 3.84 -7.07
C PHE A 274 4.43 3.72 -6.19
N ILE A 275 5.18 2.62 -6.28
CA ILE A 275 6.41 2.43 -5.51
C ILE A 275 7.46 3.46 -5.96
N GLU A 276 7.61 3.67 -7.26
CA GLU A 276 8.52 4.66 -7.82
C GLU A 276 8.15 6.08 -7.35
N GLU A 277 6.87 6.44 -7.45
CA GLU A 277 6.37 7.75 -6.98
C GLU A 277 6.58 7.93 -5.47
N ILE A 278 6.27 6.94 -4.64
CA ILE A 278 6.48 7.02 -3.18
C ILE A 278 7.98 7.09 -2.84
N PHE A 279 8.82 6.38 -3.58
CA PHE A 279 10.27 6.43 -3.41
C PHE A 279 10.81 7.83 -3.69
N GLU A 280 10.37 8.47 -4.78
CA GLU A 280 10.82 9.80 -5.15
C GLU A 280 10.22 10.91 -4.27
N ILE A 281 8.92 10.83 -3.98
CA ILE A 281 8.19 11.92 -3.30
C ILE A 281 8.41 11.88 -1.79
N ILE A 282 8.53 10.70 -1.18
CA ILE A 282 8.54 10.56 0.29
C ILE A 282 9.81 9.88 0.81
N ILE A 283 10.13 8.66 0.36
CA ILE A 283 11.14 7.81 1.02
C ILE A 283 12.56 8.34 0.84
N PHE A 284 12.96 8.66 -0.39
CA PHE A 284 14.30 9.19 -0.71
C PHE A 284 14.30 10.71 -0.87
N ASN A 285 13.28 11.38 -0.36
CA ASN A 285 13.17 12.83 -0.46
C ASN A 285 13.84 13.52 0.72
N ARG A 286 14.77 14.43 0.41
CA ARG A 286 15.51 15.25 1.38
C ARG A 286 14.58 16.03 2.33
N THR A 287 13.41 16.46 1.88
CA THR A 287 12.49 17.25 2.71
C THR A 287 11.95 16.48 3.92
N PHE A 288 11.86 15.16 3.83
CA PHE A 288 11.39 14.29 4.92
C PHE A 288 12.55 13.78 5.80
N LEU A 289 13.79 13.91 5.34
CA LEU A 289 15.00 13.49 6.02
C LEU A 289 15.71 14.75 6.57
N LEU A 290 15.21 15.27 7.70
CA LEU A 290 15.85 16.39 8.41
C LEU A 290 17.25 15.96 8.89
N GLY A 291 18.28 16.35 8.15
CA GLY A 291 19.65 15.97 8.40
C GLY A 291 20.39 16.98 9.27
N ASN A 292 20.99 16.51 10.35
CA ASN A 292 22.17 17.14 10.93
C ASN A 292 23.26 17.28 9.85
N GLU A 293 24.08 18.34 9.92
CA GLU A 293 25.17 18.63 8.97
C GLU A 293 26.13 17.45 8.72
N ALA A 294 26.15 16.46 9.62
CA ALA A 294 26.96 15.25 9.55
C ALA A 294 26.66 14.30 8.37
N TYR A 295 25.51 14.41 7.68
CA TYR A 295 25.09 13.45 6.65
C TYR A 295 24.89 14.04 5.25
N GLU A 296 25.30 15.29 5.02
CA GLU A 296 25.14 16.01 3.74
C GLU A 296 25.73 15.26 2.53
N GLU A 297 26.84 14.54 2.71
CA GLU A 297 27.44 13.75 1.64
C GLU A 297 26.50 12.64 1.15
N ILE A 298 25.76 11.97 2.06
CA ILE A 298 24.82 10.90 1.71
C ILE A 298 23.52 11.51 1.17
N LEU A 299 23.06 12.64 1.72
CA LEU A 299 21.89 13.37 1.21
C LEU A 299 22.09 13.80 -0.25
N SER A 300 23.30 14.18 -0.64
CA SER A 300 23.62 14.51 -2.04
C SER A 300 23.52 13.30 -2.99
N LYS A 301 23.67 12.08 -2.47
CA LYS A 301 23.61 10.82 -3.23
C LYS A 301 22.22 10.16 -3.21
N LEU A 302 21.23 10.73 -2.51
CA LEU A 302 19.86 10.20 -2.43
C LEU A 302 19.22 9.88 -3.80
N PRO A 303 19.33 10.72 -4.84
CA PRO A 303 18.76 10.39 -6.15
C PRO A 303 19.40 9.15 -6.80
N VAL A 304 20.70 8.93 -6.54
CA VAL A 304 21.41 7.73 -7.01
C VAL A 304 20.95 6.51 -6.24
N ILE A 305 20.83 6.63 -4.92
CA ILE A 305 20.30 5.57 -4.05
C ILE A 305 18.89 5.18 -4.50
N ALA A 306 18.00 6.16 -4.68
CA ALA A 306 16.63 5.93 -5.15
C ALA A 306 16.60 5.12 -6.45
N LYS A 307 17.43 5.51 -7.44
CA LYS A 307 17.56 4.79 -8.71
C LYS A 307 18.09 3.36 -8.55
N CYS A 308 19.03 3.13 -7.64
CA CYS A 308 19.52 1.78 -7.35
C CYS A 308 18.41 0.90 -6.76
N TYR A 309 17.60 1.44 -5.84
CA TYR A 309 16.48 0.72 -5.26
C TYR A 309 15.37 0.46 -6.27
N THR A 310 14.96 1.45 -7.07
CA THR A 310 13.94 1.25 -8.11
C THR A 310 14.39 0.21 -9.13
N ALA A 311 15.61 0.29 -9.65
CA ALA A 311 16.14 -0.69 -10.61
C ALA A 311 16.29 -2.11 -10.03
N CYS A 312 16.53 -2.23 -8.73
CA CYS A 312 16.67 -3.53 -8.08
C CYS A 312 15.31 -4.19 -7.82
N ILE A 313 14.34 -3.38 -7.36
CA ILE A 313 13.03 -3.81 -6.87
C ILE A 313 12.04 -3.97 -8.01
N LEU A 314 12.09 -3.08 -8.99
CA LEU A 314 11.13 -2.94 -10.08
C LEU A 314 11.84 -3.30 -11.38
N ASP A 315 11.28 -4.25 -12.12
CA ASP A 315 11.72 -4.53 -13.49
C ASP A 315 11.13 -3.46 -14.43
N SER A 316 11.91 -2.96 -15.38
CA SER A 316 11.45 -1.89 -16.28
C SER A 316 10.29 -2.37 -17.15
N GLU A 317 10.31 -3.63 -17.61
CA GLU A 317 9.22 -4.25 -18.36
C GLU A 317 7.98 -4.47 -17.48
N ALA A 318 8.16 -4.85 -16.22
CA ALA A 318 7.06 -4.99 -15.26
C ALA A 318 6.43 -3.64 -14.91
N LEU A 319 7.22 -2.56 -14.80
CA LEU A 319 6.71 -1.20 -14.62
C LEU A 319 5.92 -0.70 -15.83
N PHE A 320 6.41 -0.93 -17.05
CA PHE A 320 5.65 -0.62 -18.26
C PHE A 320 4.38 -1.46 -18.34
N HIS A 321 4.45 -2.75 -17.97
CA HIS A 321 3.28 -3.62 -17.88
C HIS A 321 2.30 -3.14 -16.80
N SER A 322 2.74 -2.76 -15.60
CA SER A 322 1.91 -2.24 -14.50
C SER A 322 1.26 -0.91 -14.91
N ARG A 323 2.01 0.03 -15.49
CA ARG A 323 1.46 1.29 -16.05
C ARG A 323 0.44 1.01 -17.16
N ASN A 324 0.71 0.02 -18.01
CA ASN A 324 -0.21 -0.45 -19.05
C ASN A 324 -1.42 -1.23 -18.49
N VAL A 325 -1.28 -1.93 -17.34
CA VAL A 325 -2.33 -2.70 -16.67
C VAL A 325 -3.28 -1.79 -15.90
N VAL A 326 -2.74 -0.73 -15.29
CA VAL A 326 -3.51 0.34 -14.66
C VAL A 326 -4.30 1.11 -15.71
N SER A 327 -3.80 1.16 -16.96
CA SER A 327 -4.51 1.73 -18.10
C SER A 327 -5.34 0.73 -18.92
N ARG A 328 -5.17 -0.60 -18.75
CA ARG A 328 -5.94 -1.68 -19.41
C ARG A 328 -5.98 -2.95 -18.56
N SER A 329 -7.16 -3.52 -18.32
CA SER A 329 -7.30 -4.66 -17.41
C SER A 329 -6.76 -5.99 -17.96
N SER A 330 -5.86 -6.66 -17.22
CA SER A 330 -5.24 -7.96 -17.57
C SER A 330 -6.11 -9.19 -17.26
N GLU A 331 -6.08 -10.25 -18.10
CA GLU A 331 -6.89 -11.47 -17.91
C GLU A 331 -6.51 -12.29 -16.66
N VAL A 332 -7.52 -12.79 -15.95
CA VAL A 332 -7.39 -13.63 -14.75
C VAL A 332 -7.36 -15.10 -15.17
N THR A 333 -6.22 -15.77 -15.02
CA THR A 333 -6.04 -17.14 -15.51
C THR A 333 -6.36 -18.22 -14.48
N SER A 334 -6.52 -17.88 -13.19
CA SER A 334 -6.99 -18.84 -12.17
C SER A 334 -7.51 -18.17 -10.89
N ILE A 335 -8.33 -18.90 -10.12
CA ILE A 335 -8.78 -18.48 -8.77
C ILE A 335 -7.59 -18.24 -7.83
N ALA A 336 -6.48 -18.95 -8.01
CA ALA A 336 -5.25 -18.70 -7.25
C ALA A 336 -4.61 -17.34 -7.59
N SER A 337 -4.78 -16.80 -8.81
CA SER A 337 -4.22 -15.50 -9.18
C SER A 337 -4.95 -14.30 -8.58
N LEU A 338 -6.19 -14.48 -8.11
CA LEU A 338 -6.97 -13.47 -7.37
C LEU A 338 -6.46 -13.30 -5.93
N CYS A 339 -5.95 -14.37 -5.32
CA CYS A 339 -5.41 -14.35 -3.96
C CYS A 339 -3.88 -14.17 -3.92
N ASN A 340 -3.19 -14.47 -5.03
CA ASN A 340 -1.72 -14.48 -5.12
C ASN A 340 -1.19 -13.49 -6.14
N SER A 341 -1.60 -12.21 -6.10
CA SER A 341 -0.63 -11.20 -6.54
C SER A 341 0.42 -11.12 -5.43
N PRO A 342 1.67 -11.55 -5.69
CA PRO A 342 2.69 -11.49 -4.66
C PRO A 342 2.82 -10.03 -4.21
N PHE A 343 2.98 -9.84 -2.91
CA PHE A 343 3.44 -8.55 -2.40
C PHE A 343 4.72 -8.19 -3.14
N ILE A 344 4.78 -6.97 -3.69
CA ILE A 344 5.94 -6.54 -4.47
C ILE A 344 7.15 -6.43 -3.54
N LEU A 345 6.89 -5.99 -2.30
CA LEU A 345 7.87 -5.74 -1.26
C LEU A 345 7.54 -6.53 0.00
N SER A 346 8.57 -7.09 0.60
CA SER A 346 8.53 -7.62 1.97
C SER A 346 8.74 -6.48 2.98
N LEU A 347 8.53 -6.75 4.27
CA LEU A 347 8.77 -5.77 5.34
C LEU A 347 10.23 -5.31 5.39
N ASP A 348 11.17 -6.18 5.04
CA ASP A 348 12.62 -5.98 4.99
C ASP A 348 13.12 -5.54 3.61
N TRP A 349 12.28 -4.89 2.81
CA TRP A 349 12.62 -4.49 1.44
C TRP A 349 13.90 -3.64 1.34
N CYS A 350 14.27 -2.92 2.40
CA CYS A 350 15.52 -2.16 2.48
C CYS A 350 16.76 -3.03 2.25
N TYR A 351 16.70 -4.31 2.59
CA TYR A 351 17.80 -5.26 2.39
C TYR A 351 17.68 -6.04 1.08
N LYS A 352 16.58 -5.88 0.33
CA LYS A 352 16.33 -6.62 -0.92
C LYS A 352 17.47 -6.51 -1.94
N PRO A 353 18.14 -5.36 -2.13
CA PRO A 353 19.32 -5.29 -3.01
C PRO A 353 20.47 -6.19 -2.55
N ILE A 354 20.76 -6.24 -1.25
CA ILE A 354 21.81 -7.08 -0.67
C ILE A 354 21.46 -8.56 -0.89
N VAL A 355 20.22 -8.94 -0.58
CA VAL A 355 19.71 -10.32 -0.72
C VAL A 355 19.76 -10.78 -2.17
N LYS A 356 19.31 -9.94 -3.12
CA LYS A 356 19.32 -10.25 -4.55
C LYS A 356 20.75 -10.51 -5.04
N GLN A 357 21.71 -9.69 -4.65
CA GLN A 357 23.10 -9.88 -5.04
C GLN A 357 23.73 -11.12 -4.40
N TYR A 358 23.40 -11.42 -3.14
CA TYR A 358 23.84 -12.64 -2.47
C TYR A 358 23.31 -13.92 -3.12
N HIS A 359 22.06 -13.92 -3.59
CA HIS A 359 21.52 -15.06 -4.33
C HIS A 359 22.13 -15.19 -5.73
N ASN A 360 22.34 -14.06 -6.42
CA ASN A 360 22.99 -14.07 -7.74
C ASN A 360 24.42 -14.62 -7.66
N SER A 361 25.20 -14.23 -6.64
CA SER A 361 26.58 -14.70 -6.47
C SER A 361 26.67 -16.20 -6.17
N LYS A 362 25.69 -16.76 -5.44
CA LYS A 362 25.58 -18.22 -5.23
C LYS A 362 25.25 -18.99 -6.51
N GLN A 363 24.53 -18.38 -7.45
CA GLN A 363 24.18 -19.02 -8.72
C GLN A 363 25.32 -18.89 -9.76
N SER A 364 26.11 -17.81 -9.72
CA SER A 364 27.25 -17.58 -10.61
C SER A 364 28.57 -18.05 -9.98
N VAL A 365 28.90 -19.33 -10.15
CA VAL A 365 30.06 -19.97 -9.48
C VAL A 365 31.44 -19.37 -9.87
N ASN A 366 31.57 -18.55 -10.92
CA ASN A 366 32.88 -18.29 -11.56
C ASN A 366 33.38 -16.84 -11.70
N ASN A 367 32.69 -15.78 -11.26
CA ASN A 367 33.23 -14.41 -11.33
C ASN A 367 33.14 -13.72 -9.96
N ARG A 368 34.26 -13.66 -9.24
CA ARG A 368 34.38 -12.92 -7.96
C ARG A 368 34.67 -11.42 -8.16
N ASP A 369 34.92 -10.98 -9.39
CA ASP A 369 35.03 -9.55 -9.70
C ASP A 369 33.63 -8.96 -9.82
N LEU A 370 33.20 -8.29 -8.75
CA LEU A 370 31.93 -7.56 -8.71
C LEU A 370 31.95 -6.46 -9.78
N ASN A 371 31.01 -6.53 -10.73
CA ASN A 371 30.78 -5.50 -11.74
C ASN A 371 30.62 -4.12 -11.03
N PRO A 372 31.23 -3.01 -11.51
CA PRO A 372 31.13 -1.69 -10.90
C PRO A 372 29.70 -1.27 -10.51
N ASP A 373 28.71 -1.66 -11.30
CA ASP A 373 27.29 -1.38 -11.01
C ASP A 373 26.77 -2.11 -9.77
N ILE A 374 27.26 -3.33 -9.51
CA ILE A 374 26.91 -4.12 -8.31
C ILE A 374 27.54 -3.48 -7.06
N ASN A 375 28.80 -3.04 -7.17
CA ASN A 375 29.47 -2.33 -6.08
C ASN A 375 28.74 -1.02 -5.74
N LEU A 376 28.28 -0.28 -6.75
CA LEU A 376 27.50 0.93 -6.56
C LEU A 376 26.16 0.65 -5.86
N GLN A 377 25.44 -0.41 -6.28
CA GLN A 377 24.18 -0.82 -5.65
C GLN A 377 24.37 -1.22 -4.18
N LEU A 378 25.38 -2.05 -3.88
CA LEU A 378 25.69 -2.48 -2.51
C LEU A 378 26.09 -1.29 -1.63
N THR A 379 26.97 -0.42 -2.13
CA THR A 379 27.41 0.79 -1.40
C THR A 379 26.24 1.73 -1.13
N SER A 380 25.37 1.96 -2.12
CA SER A 380 24.18 2.79 -2.00
C SER A 380 23.17 2.21 -0.99
N SER A 381 23.04 0.87 -0.98
CA SER A 381 22.14 0.17 -0.04
C SER A 381 22.64 0.28 1.40
N LEU A 382 23.94 0.10 1.62
CA LEU A 382 24.59 0.27 2.92
C LEU A 382 24.48 1.71 3.43
N GLN A 383 24.72 2.70 2.56
CA GLN A 383 24.56 4.12 2.90
C GLN A 383 23.13 4.44 3.34
N TRP A 384 22.13 3.85 2.67
CA TRP A 384 20.72 3.99 3.04
C TRP A 384 20.41 3.37 4.41
N ILE A 385 20.80 2.11 4.63
CA ILE A 385 20.60 1.40 5.90
C ILE A 385 21.27 2.16 7.04
N TYR A 386 22.49 2.65 6.82
CA TYR A 386 23.21 3.48 7.77
C TYR A 386 22.42 4.75 8.15
N MET A 387 21.89 5.48 7.17
CA MET A 387 21.05 6.65 7.45
C MET A 387 19.77 6.28 8.21
N CYS A 388 19.15 5.15 7.87
CA CYS A 388 17.95 4.68 8.55
C CYS A 388 18.21 4.42 10.05
N HIS A 389 19.35 3.82 10.39
CA HIS A 389 19.75 3.63 11.79
C HIS A 389 20.11 4.95 12.48
N ALA A 390 20.89 5.81 11.82
CA ALA A 390 21.33 7.08 12.38
C ALA A 390 20.16 8.03 12.71
N LEU A 391 19.15 8.06 11.84
CA LEU A 391 17.95 8.89 12.00
C LEU A 391 16.81 8.17 12.74
N HIS A 392 17.05 6.94 13.24
CA HIS A 392 16.05 6.10 13.90
C HIS A 392 14.73 5.99 13.12
N LEU A 393 14.84 5.82 11.80
CA LEU A 393 13.68 5.79 10.92
C LEU A 393 12.77 4.60 11.27
N PRO A 394 11.43 4.76 11.15
CA PRO A 394 10.46 3.73 11.51
C PRO A 394 10.67 2.39 10.81
N ILE A 395 11.24 2.45 9.60
CA ILE A 395 11.38 1.31 8.69
C ILE A 395 12.20 0.15 9.26
N LEU A 396 13.17 0.46 10.12
CA LEU A 396 14.02 -0.55 10.76
C LEU A 396 13.52 -0.98 12.13
N LYS A 397 12.51 -0.29 12.70
CA LYS A 397 11.98 -0.64 14.04
C LYS A 397 11.21 -1.95 14.04
N GLU A 398 10.63 -2.34 12.91
CA GLU A 398 9.87 -3.58 12.78
C GLU A 398 10.76 -4.79 12.47
N ILE A 399 12.04 -4.58 12.15
CA ILE A 399 12.99 -5.64 11.80
C ILE A 399 13.75 -6.07 13.06
N PRO A 400 13.71 -7.36 13.46
CA PRO A 400 14.49 -7.85 14.59
C PRO A 400 16.00 -7.64 14.35
N SER A 401 16.74 -7.24 15.39
CA SER A 401 18.18 -6.96 15.28
C SER A 401 19.01 -8.13 14.77
N ALA A 402 18.61 -9.37 15.07
CA ALA A 402 19.25 -10.57 14.52
C ALA A 402 19.07 -10.71 13.00
N VAL A 403 17.89 -10.35 12.47
CA VAL A 403 17.58 -10.41 11.03
C VAL A 403 18.34 -9.31 10.30
N ASP A 404 18.34 -8.09 10.83
CA ASP A 404 19.13 -6.96 10.32
C ASP A 404 20.62 -7.33 10.19
N PHE A 405 21.21 -7.88 11.25
CA PHE A 405 22.60 -8.35 11.20
C PHE A 405 22.81 -9.46 10.17
N SER A 406 21.88 -10.40 10.04
CA SER A 406 22.00 -11.48 9.05
C SER A 406 22.10 -10.92 7.62
N TYR A 407 21.37 -9.85 7.31
CA TYR A 407 21.46 -9.17 6.02
C TYR A 407 22.80 -8.44 5.84
N ILE A 408 23.31 -7.80 6.88
CA ILE A 408 24.64 -7.18 6.84
C ILE A 408 25.73 -8.24 6.64
N CYS A 409 25.60 -9.40 7.27
CA CYS A 409 26.52 -10.54 7.07
C CYS A 409 26.49 -11.08 5.65
N MET A 410 25.37 -10.98 4.93
CA MET A 410 25.35 -11.35 3.51
C MET A 410 26.28 -10.47 2.67
N VAL A 411 26.49 -9.21 3.04
CA VAL A 411 27.48 -8.34 2.39
C VAL A 411 28.90 -8.84 2.66
N PHE A 412 29.19 -9.28 3.89
CA PHE A 412 30.49 -9.87 4.22
C PHE A 412 30.77 -11.12 3.38
N LEU A 413 29.76 -11.99 3.21
CA LEU A 413 29.88 -13.17 2.35
C LEU A 413 30.04 -12.84 0.86
N LEU A 414 29.69 -11.62 0.45
CA LEU A 414 29.88 -11.14 -0.93
C LEU A 414 31.30 -10.62 -1.15
N ASN A 415 31.81 -9.76 -0.25
CA ASN A 415 33.18 -9.27 -0.31
C ASN A 415 33.62 -8.71 1.06
N GLU A 416 34.79 -9.17 1.54
CA GLU A 416 35.40 -8.82 2.82
C GLU A 416 35.80 -7.34 2.90
N ASP A 417 36.10 -6.69 1.76
CA ASP A 417 36.58 -5.30 1.69
C ASP A 417 35.52 -4.27 2.09
N PHE A 418 34.22 -4.62 2.01
CA PHE A 418 33.14 -3.70 2.40
C PHE A 418 33.13 -3.40 3.91
N PHE A 419 33.84 -4.18 4.73
CA PHE A 419 33.93 -3.96 6.17
C PHE A 419 34.78 -2.74 6.54
N GLU A 420 35.75 -2.34 5.70
CA GLU A 420 36.55 -1.13 5.95
C GLU A 420 35.72 0.17 5.88
N PHE A 421 34.52 0.11 5.30
CA PHE A 421 33.62 1.26 5.15
C PHE A 421 32.73 1.46 6.38
N GLN A 422 33.30 2.06 7.44
CA GLN A 422 32.60 2.83 8.49
C GLN A 422 31.43 2.18 9.30
N ILE A 423 31.25 0.86 9.27
CA ILE A 423 30.24 0.17 10.12
C ILE A 423 30.63 0.18 11.62
N SER A 424 31.90 0.45 11.93
CA SER A 424 32.44 0.18 13.26
C SER A 424 31.89 1.03 14.41
N LYS A 425 31.38 2.26 14.24
CA LYS A 425 31.08 3.15 15.38
C LYS A 425 29.64 3.18 15.90
N HIS A 426 28.63 2.87 15.08
CA HIS A 426 27.22 2.97 15.50
C HIS A 426 26.57 1.61 15.83
N PHE A 427 27.13 0.51 15.32
CA PHE A 427 26.62 -0.82 15.61
C PHE A 427 26.94 -1.31 17.03
N TYR A 428 27.87 -0.69 17.76
CA TYR A 428 28.25 -1.10 19.12
C TYR A 428 27.06 -1.26 20.08
N LYS A 429 26.03 -0.41 19.97
CA LYS A 429 24.89 -0.46 20.91
C LYS A 429 23.93 -1.61 20.65
N TYR A 430 23.79 -2.02 19.38
CA TYR A 430 22.90 -3.12 18.98
C TYR A 430 23.62 -4.46 18.93
N PHE A 431 24.95 -4.44 18.83
CA PHE A 431 25.78 -5.63 18.78
C PHE A 431 25.79 -6.41 20.11
N ASP A 432 25.47 -5.79 21.25
CA ASP A 432 25.45 -6.50 22.55
C ASP A 432 24.33 -7.55 22.61
N ASP A 433 23.09 -7.15 22.33
CA ASP A 433 21.94 -8.06 22.32
C ASP A 433 22.10 -9.12 21.23
N MET A 434 22.66 -8.72 20.09
CA MET A 434 22.92 -9.60 18.96
C MET A 434 24.04 -10.61 19.24
N TYR A 435 25.14 -10.20 19.87
CA TYR A 435 26.25 -11.10 20.20
C TYR A 435 25.79 -12.14 21.22
N ASN A 436 24.96 -11.74 22.19
CA ASN A 436 24.26 -12.68 23.07
C ASN A 436 23.44 -13.71 22.27
N GLU A 437 22.63 -13.27 21.31
CA GLU A 437 21.81 -14.18 20.49
C GLU A 437 22.66 -15.11 19.61
N LEU A 438 23.78 -14.62 19.06
CA LEU A 438 24.74 -15.45 18.29
C LEU A 438 25.37 -16.53 19.16
N LEU A 439 25.76 -16.20 20.38
CA LEU A 439 26.32 -17.16 21.33
C LEU A 439 25.25 -18.21 21.70
N ASN A 440 24.03 -17.78 22.03
CA ASN A 440 22.89 -18.68 22.30
C ASN A 440 22.60 -19.62 21.12
N GLN A 441 22.58 -19.11 19.89
CA GLN A 441 22.33 -19.93 18.70
C GLN A 441 23.46 -20.93 18.43
N PHE A 442 24.72 -20.52 18.59
CA PHE A 442 25.83 -21.42 18.41
C PHE A 442 25.84 -22.54 19.45
N GLU A 443 25.55 -22.20 20.70
CA GLU A 443 25.37 -23.16 21.78
C GLU A 443 24.13 -24.04 21.57
N ALA A 444 23.07 -23.57 20.91
CA ALA A 444 21.87 -24.37 20.72
C ALA A 444 21.97 -25.37 19.56
N VAL A 445 22.49 -24.94 18.40
CA VAL A 445 22.26 -25.68 17.14
C VAL A 445 23.47 -25.76 16.20
N SER A 446 24.57 -25.04 16.45
CA SER A 446 25.67 -24.94 15.48
C SER A 446 26.99 -25.53 15.96
N TYR A 447 26.98 -26.34 17.03
CA TYR A 447 28.16 -26.98 17.63
C TYR A 447 29.22 -27.41 16.60
N GLY A 448 30.32 -26.64 16.52
CA GLY A 448 31.47 -26.98 15.67
C GLY A 448 31.41 -26.51 14.23
N ASP A 449 30.39 -25.74 13.83
CA ASP A 449 30.35 -25.10 12.51
C ASP A 449 31.45 -24.04 12.40
N GLN A 450 32.33 -24.20 11.42
CA GLN A 450 33.52 -23.35 11.25
C GLN A 450 33.16 -21.94 10.77
N LEU A 451 32.13 -21.81 9.93
CA LEU A 451 31.68 -20.53 9.40
C LEU A 451 30.97 -19.72 10.50
N PHE A 452 30.12 -20.36 11.29
CA PHE A 452 29.51 -19.74 12.47
C PHE A 452 30.59 -19.39 13.51
N GLY A 453 31.54 -20.29 13.75
CA GLY A 453 32.66 -20.04 14.66
C GLY A 453 33.44 -18.79 14.28
N ASN A 454 33.60 -18.51 12.99
CA ASN A 454 34.24 -17.28 12.52
C ASN A 454 33.47 -16.01 12.90
N PHE A 455 32.13 -16.03 12.88
CA PHE A 455 31.31 -14.90 13.34
C PHE A 455 31.42 -14.67 14.86
N ILE A 456 31.64 -15.72 15.64
CA ILE A 456 31.90 -15.59 17.09
C ILE A 456 33.28 -14.99 17.37
N LEU A 457 34.28 -15.36 16.56
CA LEU A 457 35.65 -14.90 16.70
C LEU A 457 35.83 -13.45 16.24
N PHE A 458 35.16 -13.03 15.18
CA PHE A 458 35.26 -11.70 14.59
C PHE A 458 35.27 -10.53 15.61
N PRO A 459 34.29 -10.41 16.54
CA PRO A 459 34.27 -9.33 17.53
C PRO A 459 35.35 -9.41 18.62
N LEU A 460 36.18 -10.47 18.65
CA LEU A 460 37.21 -10.66 19.68
C LEU A 460 38.56 -10.01 19.35
N GLN A 461 38.68 -9.38 18.17
CA GLN A 461 39.83 -8.57 17.79
C GLN A 461 40.07 -7.43 18.77
N GLN A 462 41.32 -7.01 18.97
CA GLN A 462 41.64 -6.00 20.01
C GLN A 462 41.17 -4.58 19.67
N CYS A 463 40.79 -4.33 18.41
CA CYS A 463 40.16 -3.09 18.00
C CYS A 463 38.73 -2.91 18.53
N TYR A 464 38.12 -3.96 19.08
CA TYR A 464 36.76 -3.95 19.60
C TYR A 464 36.70 -3.95 21.15
N PRO A 465 35.54 -3.58 21.74
CA PRO A 465 35.36 -3.57 23.19
C PRO A 465 35.60 -4.94 23.85
N SER A 466 36.41 -4.98 24.92
CA SER A 466 36.73 -6.21 25.66
C SER A 466 35.52 -6.91 26.31
N ARG A 467 34.36 -6.25 26.39
CA ARG A 467 33.13 -6.81 26.98
C ARG A 467 32.65 -8.08 26.27
N TRP A 468 32.77 -8.17 24.94
CA TRP A 468 32.33 -9.36 24.19
C TRP A 468 33.25 -10.55 24.45
N LYS A 469 34.55 -10.28 24.53
CA LYS A 469 35.54 -11.25 24.98
C LYS A 469 35.22 -11.76 26.38
N LYS A 470 34.93 -10.85 27.32
CA LYS A 470 34.50 -11.23 28.68
C LYS A 470 33.25 -12.09 28.64
N LEU A 471 32.20 -11.68 27.93
CA LEU A 471 30.93 -12.39 27.81
C LEU A 471 31.12 -13.85 27.35
N LEU A 472 31.91 -14.06 26.28
CA LEU A 472 32.22 -15.40 25.78
C LEU A 472 33.01 -16.23 26.81
N PHE A 473 34.03 -15.65 27.45
CA PHE A 473 34.86 -16.36 28.42
C PHE A 473 34.20 -16.61 29.77
N THR A 474 33.17 -15.83 30.15
CA THR A 474 32.48 -15.96 31.43
C THR A 474 31.15 -16.69 31.30
N GLU A 475 30.20 -16.12 30.56
CA GLU A 475 28.81 -16.60 30.53
C GLU A 475 28.64 -17.77 29.56
N TYR A 476 29.34 -17.75 28.44
CA TYR A 476 29.22 -18.75 27.37
C TYR A 476 30.47 -19.63 27.23
N SER A 477 31.17 -19.89 28.35
CA SER A 477 32.43 -20.66 28.33
C SER A 477 32.30 -22.08 27.73
N GLN A 478 31.09 -22.64 27.69
CA GLN A 478 30.79 -23.94 27.08
C GLN A 478 31.05 -23.94 25.57
N ILE A 479 30.81 -22.80 24.90
CA ILE A 479 31.02 -22.63 23.45
C ILE A 479 32.47 -22.88 23.05
N LEU A 480 33.43 -22.55 23.92
CA LEU A 480 34.87 -22.70 23.65
C LEU A 480 35.28 -24.15 23.37
N GLN A 481 34.53 -25.14 23.89
CA GLN A 481 34.82 -26.56 23.65
C GLN A 481 34.52 -26.98 22.20
N PHE A 482 33.60 -26.26 21.56
CA PHE A 482 33.08 -26.53 20.23
C PHE A 482 33.62 -25.55 19.18
N LEU A 483 34.21 -24.43 19.60
CA LEU A 483 34.81 -23.44 18.73
C LEU A 483 36.12 -23.98 18.11
N ARG A 484 36.03 -24.67 16.96
CA ARG A 484 37.15 -25.38 16.31
C ARG A 484 37.50 -24.81 14.92
N VAL A 485 37.51 -23.48 14.78
CA VAL A 485 37.91 -22.82 13.53
C VAL A 485 39.44 -22.95 13.35
N PRO A 486 39.92 -23.56 12.25
CA PRO A 486 41.35 -23.62 11.95
C PRO A 486 41.92 -22.22 11.70
N LEU A 487 43.15 -21.96 12.16
CA LEU A 487 43.82 -20.66 11.99
C LEU A 487 43.93 -20.19 10.53
N LEU A 488 43.95 -21.12 9.58
CA LEU A 488 44.03 -20.84 8.14
C LEU A 488 42.69 -20.42 7.53
N GLU A 489 41.58 -20.69 8.21
CA GLU A 489 40.21 -20.44 7.74
C GLU A 489 39.56 -19.25 8.46
N ILE A 490 40.35 -18.47 9.21
CA ILE A 490 39.85 -17.29 9.92
C ILE A 490 39.59 -16.17 8.91
N PHE A 491 38.40 -15.57 8.96
CA PHE A 491 37.98 -14.45 8.12
C PHE A 491 38.85 -13.20 8.22
N VAL A 492 39.66 -13.08 9.28
CA VAL A 492 40.44 -11.89 9.58
C VAL A 492 41.84 -12.29 10.02
N SER A 493 42.83 -11.51 9.60
CA SER A 493 44.23 -11.71 9.95
C SER A 493 44.42 -11.85 11.46
N ILE A 494 45.18 -12.89 11.86
CA ILE A 494 45.54 -13.17 13.26
C ILE A 494 46.15 -11.95 13.95
N LYS A 495 46.82 -11.06 13.21
CA LYS A 495 47.39 -9.82 13.74
C LYS A 495 46.35 -8.94 14.45
N ASN A 496 45.11 -8.91 13.98
CA ASN A 496 44.05 -8.07 14.55
C ASN A 496 43.58 -8.55 15.94
N TYR A 497 43.90 -9.79 16.32
CA TYR A 497 43.66 -10.33 17.66
C TYR A 497 44.82 -10.05 18.63
N LEU A 498 45.96 -9.58 18.11
CA LEU A 498 47.17 -9.29 18.86
C LEU A 498 47.44 -7.78 18.98
N GLU A 499 47.00 -7.00 17.99
CA GLU A 499 47.23 -5.56 17.88
C GLU A 499 45.95 -4.82 17.41
N PRO A 500 45.71 -3.57 17.84
CA PRO A 500 46.46 -2.78 18.82
C PRO A 500 46.18 -3.22 20.27
N SER A 501 47.07 -2.94 21.22
CA SER A 501 46.88 -3.32 22.63
C SER A 501 45.50 -2.91 23.17
N GLU A 502 44.81 -3.86 23.80
CA GLU A 502 43.46 -3.65 24.34
C GLU A 502 43.41 -2.39 25.21
N LYS A 503 42.63 -1.40 24.77
CA LYS A 503 42.28 -0.25 25.59
C LYS A 503 41.05 -0.63 26.39
N THR A 504 41.13 -0.56 27.73
CA THR A 504 39.95 -0.58 28.60
C THR A 504 39.13 0.68 28.34
N LEU A 505 38.34 0.66 27.27
CA LEU A 505 37.22 1.57 27.07
C LEU A 505 36.08 1.03 27.93
N ASN A 506 35.83 1.72 29.04
CA ASN A 506 34.66 1.51 29.89
C ASN A 506 33.37 1.84 29.13
#